data_AF-A8RHC9-F1
#
_entry.id   AF-A8RHC9-F1
#
_cell.length_a   1.000
_cell.length_b   1.000
_cell.length_c   1.000
_cell.angle_alpha   90.00
_cell.angle_beta   90.00
_cell.angle_gamma   90.00
#
_symmetry.space_group_name_H-M   'P 1'
#
loop_
_entity.id
_entity.type
_entity.pdbx_description
1 polymer ?
#
loop_
_entity_poly.entity_id
_entity_poly.type
_entity_poly.pdbx_seq_one_letter_code
_entity_poly.pdbx_strand_id
1 'polypeptide(L)'
;MRMDSGQSEAVHLIFDAYDGGESIKKIVGMLKDRKAPTTRGKPSWTPVLIRKILRNKDYLGVEPYPRMIEEEQFERVQKCLKRSRDLWNQRHPSGSIQGTSMYTGRLICSSCGGVYSIYKQSVRGDKRDIRYWKCRHYDPATKEPCKMPILTEKQLDGLFLQALVRMKTEPALYHEETKKILTGIIKERQRMESELNGDWNKCNEDYKRMEQLYFQIAARRYREIKMTELTCQIEDYLRGLDGSIKAEKN
;
A
#
# COMPACT_ATOMS: atom_id res chain seq x y z
N MET A 1 37.98 -19.01 15.26
CA MET A 1 38.62 -17.67 15.31
C MET A 1 38.19 -17.03 16.62
N ARG A 2 39.07 -16.90 17.61
CA ARG A 2 38.74 -16.24 18.89
C ARG A 2 38.50 -14.75 18.61
N MET A 3 37.35 -14.23 19.05
CA MET A 3 37.04 -12.81 18.92
C MET A 3 38.02 -11.98 19.77
N ASP A 4 38.49 -10.88 19.19
CA ASP A 4 39.37 -9.92 19.87
C ASP A 4 38.58 -9.06 20.87
N SER A 5 39.21 -8.65 21.99
CA SER A 5 38.57 -7.87 23.07
C SER A 5 37.92 -6.59 22.54
N GLY A 6 38.58 -5.89 21.62
CA GLY A 6 38.05 -4.65 21.02
C GLY A 6 36.84 -4.88 20.12
N GLN A 7 36.72 -6.06 19.52
CA GLN A 7 35.53 -6.43 18.73
C GLN A 7 34.33 -6.74 19.63
N SER A 8 34.58 -7.33 20.81
CA SER A 8 33.54 -7.62 21.80
C SER A 8 32.92 -6.32 22.32
N GLU A 9 33.76 -5.37 22.75
CA GLU A 9 33.32 -4.06 23.25
C GLU A 9 32.49 -3.28 22.22
N ALA A 10 32.88 -3.34 20.94
CA ALA A 10 32.15 -2.67 19.88
C ALA A 10 30.72 -3.22 19.69
N VAL A 11 30.53 -4.53 19.84
CA VAL A 11 29.19 -5.14 19.75
C VAL A 11 28.32 -4.71 20.92
N HIS A 12 28.82 -4.75 22.16
CA HIS A 12 28.07 -4.26 23.32
C HIS A 12 27.65 -2.81 23.14
N LEU A 13 28.58 -1.93 22.77
CA LEU A 13 28.29 -0.52 22.50
C LEU A 13 27.21 -0.33 21.42
N ILE A 14 27.25 -1.12 20.35
CA ILE A 14 26.25 -1.07 19.28
C ILE A 14 24.86 -1.44 19.80
N PHE A 15 24.76 -2.51 20.59
CA PHE A 15 23.49 -2.97 21.15
C PHE A 15 22.96 -1.98 22.20
N ASP A 16 23.79 -1.52 23.13
CA ASP A 16 23.39 -0.59 24.19
C ASP A 16 22.95 0.77 23.62
N ALA A 17 23.74 1.33 22.69
CA ALA A 17 23.39 2.61 22.07
C ALA A 17 22.08 2.50 21.28
N TYR A 18 21.88 1.41 20.54
CA TYR A 18 20.67 1.23 19.74
C TYR A 18 19.42 0.95 20.60
N ASP A 19 19.54 0.14 21.66
CA ASP A 19 18.46 -0.11 22.63
C ASP A 19 18.11 1.18 23.40
N GLY A 20 19.11 2.03 23.67
CA GLY A 20 18.95 3.38 24.22
C GLY A 20 18.35 4.41 23.25
N GLY A 21 18.03 4.02 22.01
CA GLY A 21 17.34 4.87 21.03
C GLY A 21 18.25 5.65 20.08
N GLU A 22 19.56 5.42 20.10
CA GLU A 22 20.48 6.10 19.19
C GLU A 22 20.29 5.63 17.74
N SER A 23 20.35 6.59 16.81
CA SER A 23 20.27 6.25 15.39
C SER A 23 21.52 5.51 14.92
N ILE A 24 21.36 4.58 13.98
CA ILE A 24 22.50 3.86 13.36
C ILE A 24 23.56 4.83 12.81
N LYS A 25 23.16 5.99 12.28
CA LYS A 25 24.10 7.02 11.82
C LYS A 25 24.95 7.57 12.97
N LYS A 26 24.33 7.85 14.12
CA LYS A 26 25.03 8.35 15.31
C LYS A 26 25.97 7.29 15.90
N ILE A 27 25.53 6.03 15.94
CA ILE A 27 26.39 4.89 16.34
C ILE A 27 27.63 4.77 15.46
N VAL A 28 27.49 4.93 14.13
CA VAL A 28 28.64 4.96 13.21
C VAL A 28 29.59 6.11 13.54
N GLY A 29 29.09 7.28 13.90
CA GLY A 29 29.91 8.40 14.37
C GLY A 29 30.70 8.05 15.63
N MET A 30 30.00 7.55 16.66
CA MET A 30 30.60 7.16 17.95
C MET A 30 31.74 6.14 17.77
N LEU A 31 31.56 5.16 16.88
CA LEU A 31 32.57 4.13 16.61
C LEU A 31 33.79 4.66 15.84
N LYS A 32 33.59 5.67 14.98
CA LYS A 32 34.68 6.35 14.28
C LYS A 32 35.51 7.20 15.25
N ASP A 33 34.85 7.95 16.13
CA ASP A 33 35.52 8.81 17.11
C ASP A 33 36.37 7.99 18.08
N ARG A 34 35.88 6.81 18.47
CA ARG A 34 36.59 5.86 19.36
C ARG A 34 37.69 5.05 18.65
N LYS A 35 37.90 5.23 17.34
CA LYS A 35 38.84 4.43 16.52
C LYS A 35 38.68 2.91 16.69
N ALA A 36 37.46 2.44 16.97
CA ALA A 36 37.21 1.02 17.23
C ALA A 36 37.51 0.19 15.97
N PRO A 37 38.32 -0.89 16.06
CA PRO A 37 38.65 -1.72 14.90
C PRO A 37 37.41 -2.52 14.45
N THR A 38 37.26 -2.70 13.13
CA THR A 38 36.25 -3.63 12.59
C THR A 38 36.82 -5.05 12.49
N THR A 39 35.98 -6.02 12.13
CA THR A 39 36.38 -7.41 11.85
C THR A 39 37.48 -7.56 10.78
N ARG A 40 37.73 -6.54 9.94
CA ARG A 40 38.80 -6.52 8.94
C ARG A 40 40.02 -5.67 9.34
N GLY A 41 40.13 -5.27 10.60
CA GLY A 41 41.26 -4.49 11.13
C GLY A 41 41.31 -3.02 10.70
N LYS A 42 40.43 -2.56 9.79
CA LYS A 42 40.31 -1.16 9.38
C LYS A 42 39.06 -0.51 9.99
N PRO A 43 39.10 0.73 10.52
CA PRO A 43 37.97 1.39 11.20
C PRO A 43 36.89 1.93 10.21
N SER A 44 36.38 1.07 9.33
CA SER A 44 35.35 1.43 8.33
C SER A 44 33.96 0.97 8.77
N TRP A 45 33.36 1.70 9.71
CA TRP A 45 31.99 1.47 10.16
C TRP A 45 30.97 2.04 9.17
N THR A 46 30.05 1.19 8.71
CA THR A 46 28.96 1.58 7.79
C THR A 46 27.61 1.23 8.39
N PRO A 47 26.53 1.98 8.06
CA PRO A 47 25.18 1.64 8.52
C PRO A 47 24.74 0.22 8.15
N VAL A 48 25.24 -0.32 7.04
CA VAL A 48 24.97 -1.70 6.62
C VAL A 48 25.61 -2.71 7.58
N LEU A 49 26.86 -2.47 7.97
CA LEU A 49 27.57 -3.32 8.92
C LEU A 49 26.90 -3.32 10.30
N ILE A 50 26.53 -2.14 10.82
CA ILE A 50 25.80 -2.04 12.11
C ILE A 50 24.50 -2.83 12.08
N ARG A 51 23.71 -2.74 10.98
CA ARG A 51 22.48 -3.55 10.83
C ARG A 51 22.75 -5.04 10.77
N LYS A 52 23.88 -5.48 10.21
CA LYS A 52 24.26 -6.89 10.21
C LYS A 52 24.57 -7.37 11.63
N ILE A 53 25.34 -6.58 12.39
CA ILE A 53 25.69 -6.87 13.78
C ILE A 53 24.41 -6.96 14.64
N LEU A 54 23.55 -5.94 14.60
CA LEU A 54 22.30 -5.93 15.37
C LEU A 54 21.34 -7.08 15.03
N ARG A 55 21.53 -7.81 13.92
CA ARG A 55 20.70 -8.94 13.50
C ARG A 55 21.36 -10.30 13.72
N ASN A 56 22.64 -10.33 14.09
CA ASN A 56 23.37 -11.57 14.21
C ASN A 56 22.99 -12.26 15.53
N LYS A 57 22.32 -13.42 15.42
CA LYS A 57 21.90 -14.22 16.58
C LYS A 57 23.06 -14.93 17.27
N ASP A 58 24.21 -15.06 16.61
CA ASP A 58 25.36 -15.78 17.16
C ASP A 58 25.86 -15.14 18.48
N TYR A 59 25.60 -13.84 18.68
CA TYR A 59 25.94 -13.11 19.91
C TYR A 59 25.15 -13.55 21.16
N LEU A 60 24.12 -14.40 21.01
CA LEU A 60 23.42 -15.06 22.13
C LEU A 60 24.23 -16.24 22.73
N GLY A 61 25.38 -16.57 22.14
CA GLY A 61 26.30 -17.60 22.62
C GLY A 61 26.29 -18.88 21.79
N VAL A 62 26.43 -18.75 20.47
CA VAL A 62 26.60 -19.89 19.55
C VAL A 62 28.07 -20.03 19.18
N GLU A 63 28.67 -21.20 19.40
CA GLU A 63 30.08 -21.46 19.06
C GLU A 63 30.38 -21.05 17.60
N PRO A 64 31.46 -20.28 17.31
CA PRO A 64 32.59 -19.92 18.17
C PRO A 64 32.42 -18.63 18.99
N TYR A 65 31.23 -18.05 19.03
CA TYR A 65 30.98 -16.78 19.70
C TYR A 65 30.61 -16.99 21.18
N PRO A 66 31.28 -16.32 22.12
CA PRO A 66 30.81 -16.29 23.50
C PRO A 66 29.45 -15.58 23.57
N ARG A 67 28.66 -15.86 24.60
CA ARG A 67 27.45 -15.08 24.88
C ARG A 67 27.87 -13.65 25.22
N MET A 68 27.38 -12.71 24.43
CA MET A 68 27.66 -11.28 24.58
C MET A 68 26.39 -10.48 24.83
N ILE A 69 25.27 -10.88 24.24
CA ILE A 69 24.01 -10.15 24.35
C ILE A 69 22.99 -11.09 24.99
N GLU A 70 22.24 -10.57 25.97
CA GLU A 70 21.12 -11.29 26.58
C GLU A 70 19.93 -11.35 25.62
N GLU A 71 19.16 -12.43 25.71
CA GLU A 71 18.03 -12.70 24.80
C GLU A 71 17.01 -11.56 24.84
N GLU A 72 16.71 -11.03 26.03
CA GLU A 72 15.77 -9.93 26.20
C GLU A 72 16.25 -8.64 25.50
N GLN A 73 17.55 -8.34 25.57
CA GLN A 73 18.12 -7.17 24.88
C GLN A 73 18.05 -7.37 23.37
N PHE A 74 18.41 -8.56 22.89
CA PHE A 74 18.36 -8.88 21.47
C PHE A 74 16.94 -8.74 20.91
N GLU A 75 15.93 -9.25 21.64
CA GLU A 75 14.52 -9.14 21.26
C GLU A 75 14.04 -7.68 21.20
N ARG A 76 14.37 -6.86 22.20
CA ARG A 76 14.02 -5.42 22.19
C ARG A 76 14.62 -4.73 20.97
N VAL A 77 15.88 -4.99 20.68
CA VAL A 77 16.57 -4.46 19.49
C VAL A 77 15.87 -4.91 18.19
N GLN A 78 15.45 -6.17 18.08
CA GLN A 78 14.70 -6.63 16.89
C GLN A 78 13.34 -5.92 16.76
N LYS A 79 12.61 -5.73 17.86
CA LYS A 79 11.35 -4.97 17.89
C LYS A 79 11.58 -3.53 17.44
N CYS A 80 12.63 -2.87 17.92
CA CYS A 80 13.02 -1.52 17.52
C CYS A 80 13.39 -1.42 16.02
N LEU A 81 14.15 -2.39 15.49
CA LEU A 81 14.47 -2.48 14.06
C LEU A 81 13.22 -2.63 13.20
N LYS A 82 12.28 -3.50 13.62
CA LYS A 82 11.00 -3.70 12.92
C LYS A 82 10.17 -2.42 12.92
N ARG A 83 9.98 -1.79 14.10
CA ARG A 83 9.25 -0.52 14.22
C ARG A 83 9.85 0.59 13.35
N SER A 84 11.18 0.72 13.34
CA SER A 84 11.87 1.70 12.50
C SER A 84 11.64 1.45 11.00
N ARG A 85 11.66 0.18 10.58
CA ARG A 85 11.33 -0.22 9.21
C ARG A 85 9.88 0.13 8.86
N ASP A 86 8.95 -0.19 9.72
CA ASP A 86 7.52 0.02 9.48
C ASP A 86 7.19 1.51 9.40
N LEU A 87 7.72 2.34 10.31
CA LEU A 87 7.60 3.79 10.25
C LEU A 87 8.21 4.38 8.97
N TRP A 88 9.35 3.84 8.51
CA TRP A 88 9.96 4.26 7.25
C TRP A 88 9.05 3.92 6.06
N ASN A 89 8.50 2.69 6.02
CA ASN A 89 7.56 2.25 4.98
C ASN A 89 6.25 3.07 4.99
N GLN A 90 5.76 3.46 6.18
CA GLN A 90 4.57 4.33 6.31
C GLN A 90 4.83 5.74 5.78
N ARG A 91 5.98 6.33 6.14
CA ARG A 91 6.37 7.69 5.68
C ARG A 91 6.80 7.73 4.21
N HIS A 92 7.15 6.59 3.65
CA HIS A 92 7.49 6.43 2.24
C HIS A 92 6.61 5.32 1.66
N PRO A 93 5.30 5.60 1.41
CA PRO A 93 4.38 4.64 0.80
C PRO A 93 4.88 4.13 -0.55
N SER A 94 5.78 4.91 -1.18
CA SER A 94 6.69 4.49 -2.24
C SER A 94 7.78 3.52 -1.74
N GLY A 95 7.39 2.53 -0.93
CA GLY A 95 8.16 1.30 -0.78
C GLY A 95 8.53 0.78 -2.17
N SER A 96 9.59 -0.05 -2.24
CA SER A 96 10.13 -0.60 -3.50
C SER A 96 9.03 -0.75 -4.53
N ILE A 97 9.10 -0.01 -5.66
CA ILE A 97 8.07 -0.01 -6.70
C ILE A 97 7.73 -1.44 -7.14
N GLN A 98 8.67 -2.37 -6.97
CA GLN A 98 8.43 -3.79 -7.13
C GLN A 98 7.19 -4.24 -6.34
N GLY A 99 6.97 -3.87 -5.08
CA GLY A 99 5.83 -4.36 -4.29
C GLY A 99 4.43 -3.90 -4.73
N THR A 100 4.27 -3.08 -5.76
CA THR A 100 2.99 -2.43 -6.09
C THR A 100 2.10 -3.18 -7.08
N SER A 101 2.57 -4.30 -7.66
CA SER A 101 1.86 -5.03 -8.72
C SER A 101 1.82 -6.53 -8.43
N MET A 102 0.77 -7.20 -8.91
CA MET A 102 0.59 -8.65 -8.74
C MET A 102 1.66 -9.48 -9.47
N TYR A 103 2.26 -8.93 -10.54
CA TYR A 103 3.26 -9.61 -11.35
C TYR A 103 4.65 -9.67 -10.69
N THR A 104 4.86 -8.90 -9.62
CA THR A 104 6.17 -8.78 -9.00
C THR A 104 6.63 -10.09 -8.39
N GLY A 105 7.85 -10.49 -8.76
CA GLY A 105 8.43 -11.76 -8.31
C GLY A 105 7.80 -13.00 -8.95
N ARG A 106 6.77 -12.83 -9.80
CA ARG A 106 6.07 -13.92 -10.50
C ARG A 106 6.31 -13.92 -12.00
N LEU A 107 6.61 -12.75 -12.59
CA LEU A 107 6.89 -12.64 -14.01
C LEU A 107 8.32 -13.09 -14.35
N ILE A 108 8.42 -14.25 -15.00
CA ILE A 108 9.68 -14.90 -15.39
C ILE A 108 9.91 -14.78 -16.90
N CYS A 109 11.14 -14.49 -17.28
CA CYS A 109 11.56 -14.40 -18.66
C CYS A 109 11.70 -15.79 -19.28
N SER A 110 10.95 -16.05 -20.35
CA SER A 110 11.03 -17.32 -21.08
C SER A 110 12.38 -17.56 -21.76
N SER A 111 13.08 -16.50 -22.18
CA SER A 111 14.34 -16.62 -22.91
C SER A 111 15.55 -16.92 -22.01
N CYS A 112 15.61 -16.34 -20.80
CA CYS A 112 16.80 -16.47 -19.93
C CYS A 112 16.49 -16.92 -18.50
N GLY A 113 15.22 -17.17 -18.16
CA GLY A 113 14.80 -17.52 -16.79
C GLY A 113 14.88 -16.37 -15.77
N GLY A 114 15.37 -15.20 -16.17
CA GLY A 114 15.48 -14.04 -15.28
C GLY A 114 14.13 -13.44 -14.89
N VAL A 115 14.07 -12.81 -13.73
CA VAL A 115 12.85 -12.16 -13.22
C VAL A 115 12.68 -10.78 -13.84
N TYR A 116 11.46 -10.45 -14.27
CA TYR A 116 11.11 -9.09 -14.68
C TYR A 116 10.96 -8.16 -13.49
N SER A 117 11.25 -6.87 -13.69
CA SER A 117 11.11 -5.85 -12.65
C SER A 117 10.55 -4.56 -13.18
N ILE A 118 9.89 -3.84 -12.28
CA ILE A 118 9.24 -2.56 -12.56
C ILE A 118 10.27 -1.44 -12.54
N TYR A 119 10.26 -0.62 -13.57
CA TYR A 119 11.03 0.59 -13.69
C TYR A 119 10.09 1.77 -13.90
N LYS A 120 10.57 2.95 -13.56
CA LYS A 120 9.85 4.20 -13.64
C LYS A 120 10.58 5.13 -14.58
N GLN A 121 9.88 5.70 -15.56
CA GLN A 121 10.38 6.77 -16.41
C GLN A 121 9.51 8.01 -16.21
N SER A 122 10.14 9.10 -15.81
CA SER A 122 9.53 10.43 -15.84
C SER A 122 9.82 11.07 -17.19
N VAL A 123 8.78 11.57 -17.85
CA VAL A 123 8.91 12.32 -19.10
C VAL A 123 8.95 13.80 -18.74
N ARG A 124 9.93 14.55 -19.27
CA ARG A 124 10.05 15.99 -19.02
C ARG A 124 8.79 16.70 -19.53
N GLY A 125 8.09 17.39 -18.63
CA GLY A 125 6.87 18.15 -18.97
C GLY A 125 5.55 17.40 -18.78
N ASP A 126 5.57 16.07 -18.61
CA ASP A 126 4.40 15.30 -18.18
C ASP A 126 4.59 14.86 -16.72
N LYS A 127 3.60 15.16 -15.87
CA LYS A 127 3.62 14.71 -14.47
C LYS A 127 3.27 13.23 -14.32
N ARG A 128 2.89 12.55 -15.41
CA ARG A 128 2.59 11.12 -15.41
C ARG A 128 3.88 10.30 -15.39
N ASP A 129 4.01 9.52 -14.33
CA ASP A 129 5.06 8.53 -14.20
C ASP A 129 4.68 7.26 -14.97
N ILE A 130 5.43 6.94 -16.03
CA ILE A 130 5.20 5.71 -16.81
C ILE A 130 5.96 4.57 -16.14
N ARG A 131 5.23 3.49 -15.83
CA ARG A 131 5.79 2.24 -15.31
C ARG A 131 5.93 1.21 -16.42
N TYR A 132 7.08 0.57 -16.47
CA TYR A 132 7.35 -0.49 -17.44
C TYR A 132 8.11 -1.64 -16.80
N TRP A 133 8.02 -2.80 -17.43
CA TRP A 133 8.59 -4.06 -17.00
C TRP A 133 9.72 -4.46 -17.93
N LYS A 134 10.89 -4.72 -17.35
CA LYS A 134 12.06 -5.18 -18.10
C LYS A 134 12.69 -6.38 -17.39
N CYS A 135 13.14 -7.36 -18.18
CA CYS A 135 13.94 -8.47 -17.66
C CYS A 135 15.23 -7.94 -17.03
N ARG A 136 15.54 -8.38 -15.81
CA ARG A 136 16.77 -7.96 -15.11
C ARG A 136 18.02 -8.73 -15.53
N HIS A 137 17.85 -9.81 -16.29
CA HIS A 137 18.98 -10.66 -16.65
C HIS A 137 19.95 -9.91 -17.55
N TYR A 138 21.22 -9.98 -17.15
CA TYR A 138 22.35 -9.47 -17.89
C TYR A 138 23.32 -10.62 -18.04
N ASP A 139 23.65 -10.97 -19.29
CA ASP A 139 24.51 -12.09 -19.59
C ASP A 139 25.97 -11.70 -19.29
N PRO A 140 26.64 -12.36 -18.32
CA PRO A 140 28.02 -12.03 -17.96
C PRO A 140 29.03 -12.33 -19.08
N ALA A 141 28.74 -13.28 -19.97
CA ALA A 141 29.65 -13.70 -21.03
C ALA A 141 29.59 -12.74 -22.22
N THR A 142 28.39 -12.41 -22.71
CA THR A 142 28.20 -11.49 -23.84
C THR A 142 28.23 -10.03 -23.44
N LYS A 143 28.08 -9.73 -22.14
CA LYS A 143 27.93 -8.37 -21.60
C LYS A 143 26.72 -7.63 -22.20
N GLU A 144 25.71 -8.37 -22.66
CA GLU A 144 24.48 -7.82 -23.21
C GLU A 144 23.28 -8.05 -22.27
N PRO A 145 22.34 -7.09 -22.20
CA PRO A 145 21.07 -7.31 -21.53
C PRO A 145 20.21 -8.31 -22.31
N CYS A 146 19.31 -9.01 -21.61
CA CYS A 146 18.31 -9.85 -22.26
C CYS A 146 17.49 -9.03 -23.28
N LYS A 147 17.32 -9.58 -24.49
CA LYS A 147 16.66 -8.92 -25.64
C LYS A 147 15.14 -9.04 -25.64
N MET A 148 14.56 -9.61 -24.58
CA MET A 148 13.11 -9.69 -24.44
C MET A 148 12.46 -8.30 -24.34
N PRO A 149 11.23 -8.13 -24.85
CA PRO A 149 10.59 -6.83 -24.97
C PRO A 149 10.32 -6.19 -23.60
N ILE A 150 10.31 -4.86 -23.61
CA ILE A 150 9.81 -4.06 -22.49
C ILE A 150 8.28 -4.07 -22.54
N LEU A 151 7.63 -4.36 -21.40
CA LEU A 151 6.19 -4.50 -21.31
C LEU A 151 5.58 -3.43 -20.40
N THR A 152 4.38 -2.96 -20.73
CA THR A 152 3.57 -2.15 -19.83
C THR A 152 2.66 -3.04 -18.99
N GLU A 153 2.17 -2.53 -17.87
CA GLU A 153 1.24 -3.27 -17.01
C GLU A 153 -0.06 -3.61 -17.77
N LYS A 154 -0.57 -2.69 -18.59
CA LYS A 154 -1.73 -2.93 -19.49
C LYS A 154 -1.50 -4.09 -20.47
N GLN A 155 -0.29 -4.22 -21.02
CA GLN A 155 0.03 -5.36 -21.91
C GLN A 155 0.08 -6.67 -21.13
N LEU A 156 0.64 -6.66 -19.92
CA LEU A 156 0.63 -7.84 -19.05
C LEU A 156 -0.78 -8.26 -18.67
N ASP A 157 -1.65 -7.30 -18.33
CA ASP A 157 -3.07 -7.56 -18.05
C ASP A 157 -3.76 -8.21 -19.25
N GLY A 158 -3.52 -7.69 -20.46
CA GLY A 158 -4.06 -8.26 -21.69
C GLY A 158 -3.59 -9.70 -21.92
N LEU A 159 -2.29 -9.97 -21.75
CA LEU A 159 -1.73 -11.32 -21.89
C LEU A 159 -2.27 -12.27 -20.82
N PHE A 160 -2.40 -11.79 -19.59
CA PHE A 160 -2.94 -12.57 -18.47
C PHE A 160 -4.41 -12.95 -18.73
N LEU A 161 -5.22 -12.00 -19.18
CA LEU A 161 -6.61 -12.25 -19.55
C LEU A 161 -6.72 -13.26 -20.70
N GLN A 162 -5.89 -13.13 -21.73
CA GLN A 162 -5.84 -14.10 -22.83
C GLN A 162 -5.49 -15.50 -22.32
N ALA A 163 -4.52 -15.62 -21.40
CA ALA A 163 -4.17 -16.90 -20.80
C ALA A 163 -5.34 -17.51 -20.01
N LEU A 164 -6.07 -16.71 -19.23
CA LEU A 164 -7.26 -17.17 -18.51
C LEU A 164 -8.39 -17.63 -19.46
N VAL A 165 -8.61 -16.91 -20.55
CA VAL A 165 -9.61 -17.29 -21.56
C VAL A 165 -9.24 -18.61 -22.22
N ARG A 166 -7.96 -18.82 -22.55
CA ARG A 166 -7.47 -20.10 -23.09
C ARG A 166 -7.65 -21.25 -22.10
N MET A 167 -7.32 -21.03 -20.82
CA MET A 167 -7.57 -22.03 -19.77
C MET A 167 -9.05 -22.41 -19.64
N LYS A 168 -9.96 -21.45 -19.84
CA LYS A 168 -11.41 -21.70 -19.79
C LYS A 168 -11.91 -22.44 -21.04
N THR A 169 -11.39 -22.11 -22.22
CA THR A 169 -11.88 -22.62 -23.51
C THR A 169 -11.25 -23.94 -23.91
N GLU A 170 -10.01 -24.19 -23.49
CA GLU A 170 -9.22 -25.38 -23.81
C GLU A 170 -8.73 -26.08 -22.52
N PRO A 171 -9.62 -26.44 -21.58
CA PRO A 171 -9.20 -26.96 -20.27
C PRO A 171 -8.42 -28.27 -20.38
N ALA A 172 -8.63 -29.06 -21.44
CA ALA A 172 -7.94 -30.33 -21.67
C ALA A 172 -6.41 -30.21 -21.73
N LEU A 173 -5.86 -29.02 -22.02
CA LEU A 173 -4.41 -28.77 -22.11
C LEU A 173 -3.72 -28.58 -20.74
N TYR A 174 -4.49 -28.53 -19.65
CA TYR A 174 -3.99 -28.18 -18.31
C TYR A 174 -4.16 -29.32 -17.31
N HIS A 175 -3.28 -29.35 -16.31
CA HIS A 175 -3.32 -30.34 -15.23
C HIS A 175 -4.58 -30.16 -14.36
N GLU A 176 -5.05 -31.24 -13.74
CA GLU A 176 -6.27 -31.22 -12.92
C GLU A 176 -6.22 -30.24 -11.75
N GLU A 177 -5.05 -30.09 -11.12
CA GLU A 177 -4.86 -29.09 -10.05
C GLU A 177 -5.09 -27.66 -10.56
N THR A 178 -4.61 -27.34 -11.76
CA THR A 178 -4.82 -26.03 -12.39
C THR A 178 -6.30 -25.79 -12.69
N LYS A 179 -7.02 -26.82 -13.15
CA LYS A 179 -8.47 -26.76 -13.39
C LYS A 179 -9.25 -26.52 -12.09
N LYS A 180 -8.86 -27.17 -10.99
CA LYS A 180 -9.46 -26.95 -9.66
C LYS A 180 -9.27 -25.52 -9.19
N ILE A 181 -8.06 -24.97 -9.33
CA ILE A 181 -7.77 -23.56 -8.99
C ILE A 181 -8.64 -22.62 -9.82
N LEU A 182 -8.69 -22.82 -11.15
CA LEU A 182 -9.53 -21.99 -12.03
C LEU A 182 -11.01 -22.04 -11.64
N THR A 183 -11.51 -23.22 -11.33
CA THR A 183 -12.91 -23.41 -10.90
C THR A 183 -13.21 -22.67 -9.60
N GLY A 184 -12.27 -22.70 -8.64
CA GLY A 184 -12.38 -21.91 -7.41
C GLY A 184 -12.44 -20.42 -7.68
N ILE A 185 -11.56 -19.90 -8.54
CA ILE A 185 -11.55 -18.48 -8.93
C ILE A 185 -12.87 -18.08 -9.59
N ILE A 186 -13.43 -18.91 -10.48
CA ILE A 186 -14.71 -18.63 -11.16
C ILE A 186 -15.85 -18.55 -10.15
N LYS A 187 -15.90 -19.47 -9.18
CA LYS A 187 -16.94 -19.48 -8.13
C LYS A 187 -16.86 -18.25 -7.24
N GLU A 188 -15.66 -17.88 -6.79
CA GLU A 188 -15.46 -16.67 -5.98
C GLU A 188 -15.86 -15.41 -6.77
N ARG A 189 -15.55 -15.34 -8.06
CA ARG A 189 -15.99 -14.24 -8.92
C ARG A 189 -17.51 -14.14 -8.97
N GLN A 190 -18.20 -15.25 -9.23
CA GLN A 190 -19.68 -15.28 -9.29
C GLN A 190 -20.31 -14.85 -7.97
N ARG A 191 -19.71 -15.27 -6.85
CA ARG A 191 -20.12 -14.85 -5.51
C ARG A 191 -19.99 -13.34 -5.33
N MET A 192 -18.82 -12.78 -5.65
CA MET A 192 -18.59 -11.32 -5.56
C MET A 192 -19.53 -10.52 -6.47
N GLU A 193 -19.78 -10.97 -7.69
CA GLU A 193 -20.73 -10.33 -8.61
C GLU A 193 -22.16 -10.34 -8.05
N SER A 194 -22.56 -11.41 -7.36
CA SER A 194 -23.88 -11.52 -6.71
C SER A 194 -24.00 -10.58 -5.51
N GLU A 195 -22.96 -10.50 -4.67
CA GLU A 195 -22.89 -9.57 -3.53
C GLU A 195 -22.98 -8.11 -3.99
N LEU A 196 -22.19 -7.72 -5.00
CA LEU A 196 -22.22 -6.38 -5.60
C LEU A 196 -23.59 -6.02 -6.20
N ASN A 197 -24.24 -6.97 -6.88
CA ASN A 197 -25.58 -6.73 -7.43
C ASN A 197 -26.62 -6.53 -6.31
N GLY A 198 -26.49 -7.26 -5.21
CA GLY A 198 -27.32 -7.07 -4.01
C GLY A 198 -27.16 -5.66 -3.42
N ASP A 199 -25.92 -5.22 -3.22
CA ASP A 199 -25.61 -3.88 -2.72
C ASP A 199 -26.11 -2.77 -3.65
N TRP A 200 -25.96 -2.95 -4.96
CA TRP A 200 -26.45 -2.00 -5.97
C TRP A 200 -27.98 -1.87 -5.93
N ASN A 201 -28.70 -2.99 -5.84
CA ASN A 201 -30.17 -2.99 -5.73
C ASN A 201 -30.64 -2.28 -4.46
N LYS A 202 -29.98 -2.53 -3.32
CA LYS A 202 -30.29 -1.87 -2.06
C LYS A 202 -30.07 -0.36 -2.14
N CYS A 203 -28.94 0.08 -2.69
CA CYS A 203 -28.64 1.50 -2.87
C CYS A 203 -29.66 2.20 -3.79
N ASN A 204 -30.14 1.51 -4.83
CA ASN A 204 -31.16 2.03 -5.73
C ASN A 204 -32.53 2.17 -5.03
N GLU A 205 -32.89 1.23 -4.16
CA GLU A 205 -34.12 1.29 -3.37
C GLU A 205 -34.08 2.43 -2.33
N ASP A 206 -32.94 2.62 -1.67
CA ASP A 206 -32.69 3.75 -0.78
C ASP A 206 -32.76 5.10 -1.53
N TYR A 207 -32.24 5.17 -2.76
CA TYR A 207 -32.32 6.36 -3.60
C TYR A 207 -33.77 6.70 -3.96
N LYS A 208 -34.57 5.71 -4.39
CA LYS A 208 -36.01 5.90 -4.65
C LYS A 208 -36.76 6.38 -3.41
N ARG A 209 -36.42 5.85 -2.24
CA ARG A 209 -37.01 6.30 -0.97
C ARG A 209 -36.66 7.75 -0.64
N MET A 210 -35.41 8.16 -0.86
CA MET A 210 -35.00 9.56 -0.67
C MET A 210 -35.73 10.50 -1.63
N GLU A 211 -35.87 10.11 -2.90
CA GLU A 211 -36.61 10.88 -3.90
C GLU A 211 -38.08 11.07 -3.50
N GLN A 212 -38.75 10.01 -3.03
CA GLN A 212 -40.13 10.11 -2.51
C GLN A 212 -40.24 11.08 -1.32
N LEU A 213 -39.30 11.02 -0.37
CA LEU A 213 -39.27 11.94 0.77
C LEU A 213 -39.07 13.39 0.32
N TYR A 214 -38.21 13.62 -0.67
CA TYR A 214 -38.00 14.94 -1.25
C TYR A 214 -39.29 15.50 -1.86
N PHE A 215 -40.01 14.70 -2.65
CA PHE A 215 -41.31 15.11 -3.20
C PHE A 215 -42.36 15.37 -2.12
N GLN A 216 -42.38 14.59 -1.04
CA GLN A 216 -43.27 14.86 0.10
C GLN A 216 -42.97 16.18 0.79
N ILE A 217 -41.68 16.49 1.02
CA ILE A 217 -41.25 17.77 1.58
C ILE A 217 -41.65 18.92 0.65
N ALA A 218 -41.39 18.80 -0.66
CA ALA A 218 -41.75 19.79 -1.65
C ALA A 218 -43.28 20.04 -1.68
N ALA A 219 -44.09 18.98 -1.67
CA ALA A 219 -45.54 19.09 -1.66
C ALA A 219 -46.08 19.72 -0.37
N ARG A 220 -45.46 19.45 0.78
CA ARG A 220 -45.78 20.13 2.04
C ARG A 220 -45.45 21.62 1.96
N ARG A 221 -44.26 21.97 1.47
CA ARG A 221 -43.82 23.35 1.34
C ARG A 221 -44.72 24.15 0.38
N TYR A 222 -45.12 23.55 -0.74
CA TYR A 222 -46.04 24.18 -1.68
C TYR A 222 -47.41 24.48 -1.04
N ARG A 223 -47.96 23.53 -0.27
CA ARG A 223 -49.20 23.74 0.48
C ARG A 223 -49.08 24.85 1.51
N GLU A 224 -47.98 24.90 2.26
CA GLU A 224 -47.72 25.96 3.24
C GLU A 224 -47.70 27.34 2.57
N ILE A 225 -46.95 27.49 1.47
CA ILE A 225 -46.88 28.76 0.71
C ILE A 225 -48.26 29.17 0.22
N LYS A 226 -49.03 28.24 -0.38
CA LYS A 226 -50.39 28.52 -0.88
C LYS A 226 -51.34 28.93 0.24
N MET A 227 -51.23 28.32 1.42
CA MET A 227 -52.02 28.71 2.59
C MET A 227 -51.63 30.10 3.09
N THR A 228 -50.34 30.42 3.14
CA THR A 228 -49.87 31.78 3.51
C THR A 228 -50.37 32.84 2.54
N GLU A 229 -50.32 32.58 1.24
CA GLU A 229 -50.83 33.48 0.21
C GLU A 229 -52.34 33.72 0.36
N LEU A 230 -53.12 32.67 0.63
CA LEU A 230 -54.55 32.79 0.89
C LEU A 230 -54.83 33.58 2.19
N THR A 231 -54.05 33.36 3.25
CA THR A 231 -54.16 34.14 4.49
C THR A 231 -53.92 35.62 4.24
N CYS A 232 -52.88 35.98 3.48
CA CYS A 232 -52.61 37.39 3.12
C CYS A 232 -53.79 38.00 2.33
N GLN A 233 -54.37 37.26 1.37
CA GLN A 233 -55.54 37.74 0.62
C GLN A 233 -56.77 37.98 1.51
N ILE A 234 -57.00 37.13 2.51
CA ILE A 234 -58.10 37.30 3.47
C ILE A 234 -57.83 38.52 4.37
N GLU A 235 -56.62 38.70 4.87
CA GLU A 235 -56.24 39.85 5.70
C GLU A 235 -56.42 41.18 4.94
N ASP A 236 -56.04 41.22 3.66
CA ASP A 236 -56.24 42.41 2.81
C ASP A 236 -57.72 42.70 2.57
N TYR A 237 -58.53 41.67 2.32
CA TYR A 237 -59.98 41.83 2.16
C TYR A 237 -60.64 42.37 3.44
N LEU A 238 -60.31 41.80 4.60
CA LEU A 238 -60.84 42.26 5.89
C LEU A 238 -60.43 43.71 6.20
N ARG A 239 -59.19 44.09 5.88
CA ARG A 239 -58.70 45.47 6.03
C ARG A 239 -59.47 46.46 5.14
N GLY A 240 -59.85 46.05 3.93
CA GLY A 240 -60.68 46.84 3.03
C GLY A 240 -62.12 47.04 3.53
N LEU A 241 -62.70 46.03 4.17
CA LEU A 241 -64.02 46.13 4.80
C LEU A 241 -64.02 47.06 6.01
N ASP A 242 -63.00 46.98 6.88
CA ASP A 242 -62.86 47.88 8.03
C ASP A 242 -62.69 49.35 7.63
N GLY A 243 -62.04 49.62 6.49
CA GLY A 243 -61.95 50.95 5.89
C GLY A 243 -63.30 51.47 5.39
N SER A 244 -64.14 50.59 4.86
CA SER A 244 -65.47 50.93 4.33
C SER A 244 -66.49 51.18 5.46
N ILE A 245 -66.44 50.39 6.54
CA ILE A 245 -67.28 50.56 7.74
C ILE A 245 -66.95 51.87 8.48
N LYS A 246 -65.70 52.34 8.42
CA LYS A 246 -65.31 53.65 8.97
C LYS A 246 -65.74 54.84 8.11
N ALA A 247 -65.95 54.63 6.80
CA ALA A 247 -66.41 55.68 5.89
C ALA A 247 -67.93 55.92 5.96
N GLU A 248 -68.73 54.89 6.29
CA GLU A 248 -70.19 55.01 6.45
C GLU A 248 -70.65 55.58 7.81
N LYS A 249 -69.73 55.77 8.76
CA LYS A 249 -70.01 56.32 10.11
C LYS A 249 -69.65 57.81 10.27
N ASN A 250 -69.34 58.52 9.18
CA ASN A 250 -69.10 59.97 9.15
C ASN A 250 -70.21 60.71 8.39
#